data_AF-A0A369B411-F1
#
_entry.id   AF-A0A369B411-F1
#
_cell.length_a   1.000
_cell.length_b   1.000
_cell.length_c   1.000
_cell.angle_alpha   90.00
_cell.angle_beta   90.00
_cell.angle_gamma   90.00
#
_symmetry.space_group_name_H-M   'P 1'
#
loop_
_entity.id
_entity.type
_entity.pdbx_description
1 polymer ?
#
loop_
_entity_poly.entity_id
_entity_poly.type
_entity_poly.pdbx_seq_one_letter_code
_entity_poly.pdbx_strand_id
1 'polypeptide(L)'
;MINQTNFIIRTSGRREGSFYIDYIGMYRVDDISKQTGIKPSGIKEIYIKNGAVYDDALDVYYFPGIQDAKNSISEILDGMKPDKKGRVLVLTEAEVEYIRQALINEGSNTIRVSNKIKDAIFKKLND
;
A
#
# COMPACT_ATOMS: atom_id res chain seq x y z
N MET A 1 -2.34 -8.12 3.02
CA MET A 1 -3.05 -6.82 3.03
C MET A 1 -2.17 -5.83 2.30
N ILE A 2 -2.76 -4.99 1.45
CA ILE A 2 -2.06 -4.07 0.56
C ILE A 2 -2.29 -2.64 1.01
N ASN A 3 -1.22 -1.86 1.12
CA ASN A 3 -1.28 -0.42 1.36
C ASN A 3 -0.32 0.32 0.40
N GLN A 4 -0.31 1.65 0.50
CA GLN A 4 0.52 2.49 -0.38
C GLN A 4 2.01 2.20 -0.28
N THR A 5 2.51 1.75 0.88
CA THR A 5 3.94 1.44 1.07
C THR A 5 4.40 0.17 0.36
N ASN A 6 3.46 -0.66 -0.10
CA ASN A 6 3.78 -1.82 -0.93
C ASN A 6 4.08 -1.48 -2.39
N PHE A 7 3.69 -0.27 -2.84
CA PHE A 7 3.99 0.24 -4.17
C PHE A 7 5.23 1.11 -4.14
N ILE A 8 6.15 0.84 -5.07
CA ILE A 8 7.38 1.59 -5.27
C ILE A 8 7.37 2.13 -6.69
N ILE A 9 7.56 3.44 -6.84
CA ILE A 9 7.78 4.06 -8.15
C ILE A 9 9.26 3.98 -8.45
N ARG A 10 9.62 3.32 -9.56
CA ARG A 10 11.00 3.11 -9.96
C ARG A 10 11.30 3.87 -11.25
N THR A 11 12.48 4.48 -11.32
CA THR A 11 13.00 5.05 -12.57
C THR A 11 13.40 3.92 -13.52
N SER A 12 13.06 4.06 -14.79
CA SER A 12 13.48 3.13 -15.83
C SER A 12 14.96 3.32 -16.16
N GLY A 13 15.73 2.23 -16.17
CA GLY A 13 17.11 2.26 -16.68
C GLY A 13 17.20 2.16 -18.21
N ARG A 14 16.08 1.93 -18.90
CA ARG A 14 16.02 1.74 -20.37
C ARG A 14 15.38 2.91 -21.10
N ARG A 15 14.47 3.63 -20.44
CA ARG A 15 13.88 4.87 -20.94
C ARG A 15 14.22 6.00 -19.97
N GLU A 16 14.99 6.96 -20.47
CA GLU A 16 15.32 8.16 -19.70
C GLU A 16 14.05 8.94 -19.34
N GLY A 17 14.00 9.47 -18.12
CA GLY A 17 12.86 10.25 -17.63
C GLY A 17 11.55 9.48 -17.46
N SER A 18 11.56 8.15 -17.56
CA SER A 18 10.36 7.32 -17.43
C SER A 18 10.31 6.56 -16.11
N PHE A 19 9.11 6.33 -15.59
CA PHE A 19 8.88 5.65 -14.31
C PHE A 19 7.97 4.44 -14.49
N TYR A 20 8.07 3.42 -13.64
CA TYR A 20 7.12 2.32 -13.60
C TYR A 20 6.73 2.01 -12.15
N ILE A 21 5.58 1.36 -12.00
CA ILE A 21 5.06 0.95 -10.70
C ILE A 21 5.51 -0.48 -10.44
N ASP A 22 6.19 -0.67 -9.32
CA ASP A 22 6.62 -1.96 -8.79
C ASP A 22 5.84 -2.26 -7.51
N TYR A 23 5.17 -3.40 -7.47
CA TYR A 23 4.48 -3.90 -6.30
C TYR A 23 5.25 -5.09 -5.73
N ILE A 24 6.08 -4.85 -4.71
CA ILE A 24 6.91 -5.88 -4.06
C ILE A 24 7.67 -6.75 -5.09
N GLY A 25 8.32 -6.11 -6.08
CA GLY A 25 9.04 -6.82 -7.14
C GLY A 25 8.18 -7.29 -8.33
N MET A 26 6.87 -7.04 -8.32
CA MET A 26 5.96 -7.37 -9.43
C MET A 26 5.53 -6.08 -10.15
N TYR A 27 5.79 -5.99 -11.45
CA TYR A 27 5.46 -4.81 -12.26
C TYR A 27 4.50 -5.12 -13.41
N ARG A 28 4.22 -6.40 -13.68
CA ARG A 28 3.25 -6.80 -14.70
C ARG A 28 1.83 -6.57 -14.20
N VAL A 29 0.98 -6.09 -15.09
CA VAL A 29 -0.42 -5.78 -14.75
C VAL A 29 -1.18 -7.00 -14.23
N ASP A 30 -0.92 -8.18 -14.79
CA ASP A 30 -1.58 -9.42 -14.36
C ASP A 30 -1.22 -9.81 -12.93
N ASP A 31 0.01 -9.52 -12.49
CA ASP A 31 0.45 -9.83 -11.13
C ASP A 31 -0.11 -8.80 -10.14
N ILE A 32 -0.10 -7.52 -10.50
CA ILE A 32 -0.74 -6.45 -9.70
C ILE A 32 -2.26 -6.71 -9.59
N SER A 33 -2.89 -7.23 -10.65
CA SER A 33 -4.30 -7.60 -10.67
C SER A 33 -4.65 -8.67 -9.63
N LYS A 34 -3.86 -9.75 -9.55
CA LYS A 34 -4.07 -10.83 -8.57
C LYS A 34 -3.99 -10.33 -7.13
N GLN A 35 -3.10 -9.36 -6.87
CA GLN A 35 -2.86 -8.82 -5.54
C GLN A 35 -3.97 -7.84 -5.13
N THR A 36 -4.30 -6.90 -6.01
CA THR A 36 -5.28 -5.83 -5.75
C THR A 36 -6.73 -6.31 -5.83
N GLY A 37 -6.99 -7.39 -6.58
CA GLY A 37 -8.34 -7.87 -6.88
C GLY A 37 -9.06 -7.07 -7.97
N ILE A 38 -8.38 -6.11 -8.59
CA ILE A 38 -8.87 -5.34 -9.76
C ILE A 38 -8.54 -6.15 -11.01
N LYS A 39 -9.45 -6.22 -11.98
CA LYS A 39 -9.19 -6.91 -13.25
C LYS A 39 -8.01 -6.28 -14.00
N PRO A 40 -7.23 -7.05 -14.79
CA PRO A 40 -6.11 -6.49 -15.55
C PRO A 40 -6.52 -5.31 -16.44
N SER A 41 -7.67 -5.40 -17.10
CA SER A 41 -8.21 -4.30 -17.93
C SER A 41 -8.42 -3.00 -17.14
N GLY A 42 -8.93 -3.09 -15.90
CA GLY A 42 -9.14 -1.92 -15.05
C GLY A 42 -7.83 -1.26 -14.63
N ILE A 43 -6.78 -2.04 -14.35
CA ILE A 43 -5.45 -1.49 -14.07
C ILE A 43 -4.87 -0.82 -15.32
N LYS A 44 -5.01 -1.44 -16.50
CA LYS A 44 -4.57 -0.84 -17.78
C LYS A 44 -5.27 0.49 -18.04
N GLU A 45 -6.58 0.55 -17.81
CA GLU A 45 -7.36 1.79 -17.94
C GLU A 45 -6.86 2.89 -16.99
N ILE A 46 -6.61 2.57 -15.72
CA ILE A 46 -6.04 3.52 -14.73
C ILE A 46 -4.68 4.03 -15.22
N TYR A 47 -3.82 3.14 -15.70
CA TYR A 47 -2.48 3.49 -16.18
C TYR A 47 -2.54 4.40 -17.41
N ILE A 48 -3.33 4.05 -18.42
CA ILE A 48 -3.51 4.83 -19.65
C ILE A 48 -4.13 6.20 -19.34
N LYS A 49 -5.14 6.24 -18.47
CA LYS A 49 -5.78 7.49 -18.01
C LYS A 49 -4.77 8.45 -17.38
N ASN A 50 -3.78 7.91 -16.67
CA ASN A 50 -2.68 8.67 -16.07
C ASN A 50 -1.45 8.78 -17.00
N GLY A 51 -1.64 8.65 -18.32
CA GLY A 51 -0.59 8.94 -19.31
C GLY A 51 0.49 7.87 -19.44
N ALA A 52 0.29 6.66 -18.91
CA ALA A 52 1.25 5.59 -19.08
C ALA A 52 1.28 5.06 -20.52
N VAL A 53 2.48 4.77 -21.02
CA VAL A 53 2.72 4.16 -22.33
C VAL A 53 3.16 2.73 -22.13
N TYR A 54 2.48 1.79 -22.80
CA TYR A 54 2.84 0.38 -22.77
C TYR A 54 4.06 0.09 -23.64
N ASP A 55 4.95 -0.76 -23.13
CA ASP A 55 6.10 -1.30 -23.84
C ASP A 55 5.91 -2.81 -24.05
N ASP A 56 5.60 -3.19 -25.30
CA ASP A 56 5.34 -4.59 -25.68
C ASP A 56 6.54 -5.51 -25.46
N ALA A 57 7.78 -4.98 -25.55
CA ALA A 57 8.98 -5.81 -25.47
C ALA A 57 9.25 -6.29 -24.03
N LEU A 58 8.77 -5.54 -23.03
CA LEU A 58 9.00 -5.83 -21.62
C LEU A 58 7.73 -6.12 -20.83
N ASP A 59 6.56 -5.93 -21.45
CA ASP A 59 5.26 -6.06 -20.81
C ASP A 59 5.16 -5.14 -19.57
N VAL A 60 5.54 -3.86 -19.77
CA VAL A 60 5.59 -2.83 -18.71
C VAL A 60 4.92 -1.55 -19.16
N TYR A 61 4.25 -0.87 -18.24
CA TYR A 61 3.74 0.49 -18.44
C TYR A 61 4.71 1.53 -17.86
N TYR A 62 5.07 2.51 -18.68
CA TYR A 62 5.95 3.61 -18.31
C TYR A 62 5.18 4.92 -18.20
N PHE A 63 5.34 5.60 -17.07
CA PHE A 63 4.79 6.92 -16.78
C PHE A 63 5.80 8.02 -17.13
N PRO A 64 5.33 9.16 -17.68
CA PRO A 64 6.19 10.29 -18.00
C PRO A 64 6.64 11.08 -16.75
N GLY A 65 5.92 10.95 -15.63
CA GLY A 65 6.24 11.63 -14.38
C GLY A 65 5.98 10.77 -13.15
N ILE A 66 6.70 11.07 -12.06
CA ILE A 66 6.47 10.44 -10.75
C ILE A 66 5.05 10.71 -10.27
N GLN A 67 4.51 11.90 -10.53
CA GLN A 67 3.19 12.28 -10.07
C GLN A 67 2.09 11.44 -10.75
N ASP A 68 2.25 11.12 -12.02
CA ASP A 68 1.32 10.28 -12.78
C ASP A 68 1.26 8.85 -12.24
N ALA A 69 2.44 8.31 -11.89
CA ALA A 69 2.54 7.01 -11.23
C ALA A 69 1.91 7.05 -9.82
N LYS A 70 2.08 8.14 -9.05
CA LYS A 70 1.43 8.31 -7.74
C LYS A 70 -0.09 8.36 -7.85
N ASN A 71 -0.62 9.11 -8.81
CA ASN A 71 -2.05 9.20 -9.06
C ASN A 71 -2.64 7.83 -9.39
N SER A 72 -1.95 7.06 -10.25
CA SER A 72 -2.34 5.69 -10.60
C SER A 72 -2.37 4.76 -9.38
N ILE A 73 -1.38 4.85 -8.50
CA ILE A 73 -1.36 4.07 -7.25
C ILE A 73 -2.56 4.45 -6.38
N SER A 74 -2.89 5.73 -6.25
CA SER A 74 -4.06 6.18 -5.49
C SER A 74 -5.35 5.60 -6.06
N GLU A 75 -5.55 5.72 -7.38
CA GLU A 75 -6.74 5.17 -8.05
C GLU A 75 -6.85 3.66 -7.91
N ILE A 76 -5.73 2.93 -7.97
CA ILE A 76 -5.70 1.49 -7.67
C ILE A 76 -6.17 1.25 -6.24
N LEU A 77 -5.60 1.94 -5.25
CA LEU A 77 -5.95 1.76 -3.83
C LEU A 77 -7.40 2.13 -3.51
N ASP A 78 -8.01 3.03 -4.29
CA ASP A 78 -9.41 3.41 -4.17
C ASP A 78 -10.36 2.39 -4.82
N GLY A 79 -9.92 1.75 -5.91
CA GLY A 79 -10.64 0.66 -6.56
C GLY A 79 -10.46 -0.71 -5.89
N MET A 80 -9.59 -0.83 -4.89
CA MET A 80 -9.34 -2.08 -4.17
C MET A 80 -10.54 -2.50 -3.31
N LYS A 81 -10.79 -3.81 -3.24
CA LYS A 81 -11.81 -4.34 -2.33
C LYS A 81 -11.41 -4.09 -0.87
N PRO A 82 -12.37 -3.73 0.02
CA PRO A 82 -12.09 -3.42 1.42
C PRO A 82 -11.34 -4.52 2.18
N ASP A 83 -11.60 -5.79 1.88
CA ASP A 83 -10.95 -6.96 2.50
C ASP A 83 -9.47 -7.12 2.11
N LYS A 84 -9.03 -6.45 1.04
CA LYS A 84 -7.64 -6.49 0.56
C LYS A 84 -6.84 -5.26 0.99
N LYS A 85 -7.51 -4.16 1.35
CA LYS A 85 -6.89 -2.89 1.75
C LYS A 85 -6.40 -2.97 3.20
N GLY A 86 -5.09 -2.90 3.38
CA GLY A 86 -4.48 -2.76 4.71
C GLY A 86 -4.55 -1.32 5.19
N ARG A 87 -4.93 -1.11 6.45
CA ARG A 87 -4.85 0.21 7.09
C ARG A 87 -3.46 0.39 7.69
N VAL A 88 -2.80 1.51 7.37
CA VAL A 88 -1.55 1.90 8.02
C VAL A 88 -1.91 2.58 9.32
N LEU A 89 -1.37 2.08 10.44
CA LEU A 89 -1.55 2.68 11.75
C LEU A 89 -0.22 3.18 12.27
N VAL A 90 -0.21 4.47 12.66
CA VAL A 90 0.95 5.10 13.26
C VAL A 90 0.77 5.10 14.78
N LEU A 91 1.66 4.39 15.45
CA LEU A 91 1.71 4.29 16.90
C LEU A 91 2.90 5.10 17.43
N THR A 92 2.69 5.74 18.57
CA THR A 92 3.75 6.39 19.36
C THR A 92 4.53 5.36 20.16
N GLU A 93 5.73 5.70 20.62
CA GLU A 93 6.54 4.81 21.47
C GLU A 93 5.78 4.32 22.71
N ALA A 94 5.00 5.20 23.35
CA ALA A 94 4.19 4.86 24.51
C ALA A 94 3.08 3.84 24.18
N GLU A 95 2.46 3.94 23.01
CA GLU A 95 1.45 2.97 22.54
C GLU A 95 2.09 1.63 22.17
N VAL A 96 3.29 1.65 21.58
CA VAL A 96 4.06 0.43 21.28
C VAL A 96 4.47 -0.28 22.56
N GLU A 97 4.97 0.46 23.55
CA GLU A 97 5.36 -0.13 24.84
C GLU A 97 4.14 -0.66 25.61
N TYR A 98 2.99 0.02 25.52
CA TYR A 98 1.73 -0.50 26.06
C TYR A 98 1.39 -1.88 25.47
N ILE A 99 1.43 -2.01 24.14
CA ILE A 99 1.13 -3.28 23.45
C ILE A 99 2.15 -4.35 23.84
N ARG A 100 3.44 -4.01 23.92
CA ARG A 100 4.49 -4.93 24.34
C ARG A 100 4.23 -5.46 25.75
N GLN A 101 3.95 -4.57 26.71
CA GLN A 101 3.62 -4.96 28.07
C GLN A 101 2.34 -5.80 28.13
N ALA A 102 1.33 -5.48 27.31
CA ALA A 102 0.11 -6.27 27.24
C ALA A 102 0.35 -7.70 26.76
N LEU A 103 1.15 -7.88 25.71
CA LEU A 103 1.52 -9.19 25.17
C LEU A 103 2.37 -10.01 26.15
N ILE A 104 3.36 -9.39 26.80
CA ILE A 104 4.19 -10.06 27.82
C ILE A 104 3.33 -10.53 28.99
N ASN A 105 2.32 -9.75 29.36
CA ASN A 105 1.41 -10.05 30.45
C ASN A 105 0.17 -10.85 30.02
N GLU A 106 0.09 -11.40 28.80
CA GLU A 106 -1.06 -12.24 28.39
C GLU A 106 -1.29 -13.45 29.31
N GLY A 107 -0.26 -13.90 30.04
CA GLY A 107 -0.37 -14.93 31.09
C GLY A 107 -0.66 -14.41 32.51
N SER A 108 -0.71 -13.09 32.72
CA SER A 108 -0.89 -12.44 34.02
C SER A 108 -2.09 -11.49 33.97
N ASN A 109 -3.13 -11.78 34.74
CA ASN A 109 -4.45 -11.11 34.72
C ASN A 109 -4.46 -9.60 35.07
N THR A 110 -3.33 -8.90 35.04
CA THR A 110 -3.26 -7.47 35.43
C THR A 110 -2.21 -6.70 34.62
N ILE A 111 -2.68 -5.94 33.63
CA ILE A 111 -1.91 -4.87 32.99
C ILE A 111 -2.25 -3.56 33.73
N ARG A 112 -1.36 -3.06 34.59
CA ARG A 112 -1.51 -1.75 35.24
C ARG A 112 -0.95 -0.66 34.34
N VAL A 113 -1.71 -0.19 33.37
CA VAL A 113 -1.29 0.93 32.50
C VAL A 113 -2.48 1.87 32.24
N SER A 114 -2.16 3.13 31.97
CA SER A 114 -3.12 4.24 31.76
C SER A 114 -4.23 3.92 30.73
N ASN A 115 -5.49 4.00 31.15
CA ASN A 115 -6.67 3.85 30.27
C ASN A 115 -6.64 4.79 29.05
N LYS A 116 -6.04 5.98 29.18
CA LYS A 116 -5.97 6.95 28.07
C LYS A 116 -5.16 6.44 26.87
N ILE A 117 -4.09 5.68 27.11
CA ILE A 117 -3.24 5.12 26.03
C ILE A 117 -4.01 4.00 25.33
N LYS A 118 -4.69 3.14 26.11
CA LYS A 118 -5.58 2.10 25.58
C LYS A 118 -6.66 2.70 24.69
N ASP A 119 -7.35 3.75 25.15
CA ASP A 119 -8.43 4.40 24.40
C ASP A 119 -7.91 5.03 23.09
N ALA A 120 -6.72 5.63 23.10
CA ALA A 120 -6.08 6.15 21.90
C ALA A 120 -5.77 5.05 20.87
N ILE A 121 -5.28 3.89 21.31
CA ILE A 121 -5.03 2.72 20.46
C ILE A 121 -6.36 2.21 19.88
N PHE A 122 -7.40 2.01 20.70
CA PHE A 122 -8.70 1.52 20.20
C PHE A 122 -9.37 2.50 19.25
N LYS A 123 -9.28 3.80 19.53
CA LYS A 123 -9.76 4.81 18.59
C LYS A 123 -9.06 4.68 17.24
N LYS A 124 -7.72 4.59 17.25
CA LYS A 124 -6.93 4.35 16.04
C LYS A 124 -7.27 3.03 15.35
N LEU A 125 -7.62 1.97 16.09
CA LEU A 125 -8.00 0.67 15.53
C LEU A 125 -9.40 0.66 14.91
N ASN A 126 -10.33 1.44 15.46
CA ASN A 126 -11.74 1.45 15.07
C ASN A 126 -12.11 2.56 14.06
N ASP A 127 -11.29 3.62 13.93
CA ASP A 127 -11.44 4.70 12.94
C ASP A 127 -10.96 4.29 11.54
#